data_AF-A0A8X6R983-F1
#
_entry.id   AF-A0A8X6R983-F1
#
_cell.length_a   1.000
_cell.length_b   1.000
_cell.length_c   1.000
_cell.angle_alpha   90.00
_cell.angle_beta   90.00
_cell.angle_gamma   90.00
#
_symmetry.space_group_name_H-M   'P 1'
#
loop_
_entity.id
_entity.type
_entity.pdbx_description
1 polymer ?
#
loop_
_entity_poly.entity_id
_entity_poly.type
_entity_poly.pdbx_seq_one_letter_code
_entity_poly.pdbx_strand_id
1 'polypeptide(L)'
;MPPKKSNLNNASSKGSRRKRVERAQQLPEQIETRNAAQRIRTAESRARESQEQRDERLQQNITRTRVARERNIATVRALDRQRQRISRSLTRIIRSACF
;
A
#
# COMPACT_ATOMS: atom_id res chain seq x y z
N MET A 1 -11.85 -10.84 -38.76
CA MET A 1 -11.91 -10.03 -37.51
C MET A 1 -10.70 -10.35 -36.66
N PRO A 2 -9.94 -9.37 -36.14
CA PRO A 2 -8.86 -9.67 -35.21
C PRO A 2 -9.47 -10.12 -33.87
N PRO A 3 -8.90 -11.13 -33.19
CA PRO A 3 -9.42 -11.59 -31.90
C PRO A 3 -9.32 -10.46 -30.87
N LYS A 4 -10.41 -10.26 -30.10
CA LYS A 4 -10.47 -9.30 -29.00
C LYS A 4 -9.31 -9.62 -28.05
N LYS A 5 -8.42 -8.65 -27.81
CA LYS A 5 -7.27 -8.76 -26.90
C LYS A 5 -7.78 -9.34 -25.58
N SER A 6 -7.40 -10.59 -25.27
CA SER A 6 -7.74 -11.19 -23.99
C SER A 6 -7.09 -10.35 -22.91
N ASN A 7 -7.77 -10.18 -21.77
CA ASN A 7 -7.32 -9.40 -20.62
C ASN A 7 -6.11 -10.06 -19.91
N LEU A 8 -5.06 -10.42 -20.65
CA LEU A 8 -3.80 -11.00 -20.18
C LEU A 8 -3.14 -10.13 -19.10
N ASN A 9 -3.47 -8.83 -19.04
CA ASN A 9 -2.96 -7.89 -18.06
C ASN A 9 -3.81 -7.79 -16.77
N ASN A 10 -4.96 -8.48 -16.66
CA ASN A 10 -5.73 -8.52 -15.42
C ASN A 10 -5.27 -9.70 -14.57
N ALA A 11 -4.09 -9.55 -13.97
CA ALA A 11 -3.29 -10.58 -13.28
C ALA A 11 -3.89 -11.11 -11.95
N SER A 12 -5.21 -11.10 -11.79
CA SER A 12 -5.88 -11.78 -10.68
C SER A 12 -6.44 -13.11 -11.18
N SER A 13 -5.87 -14.22 -10.71
CA SER A 13 -6.44 -15.55 -10.95
C SER A 13 -7.88 -15.63 -10.45
N LYS A 14 -8.67 -16.56 -11.02
CA LYS A 14 -10.05 -16.81 -10.54
C LYS A 14 -10.06 -17.10 -9.02
N GLY A 15 -9.05 -17.80 -8.53
CA GLY A 15 -8.88 -18.11 -7.10
C GLY A 15 -8.63 -16.88 -6.23
N SER A 16 -7.78 -15.94 -6.65
CA SER A 16 -7.55 -14.71 -5.87
C SER A 16 -8.78 -13.80 -5.83
N ARG A 17 -9.60 -13.81 -6.89
CA ARG A 17 -10.88 -13.09 -6.92
C ARG A 17 -11.88 -13.69 -5.94
N ARG A 18 -12.05 -15.02 -5.94
CA ARG A 18 -12.93 -15.74 -4.99
C ARG A 18 -12.56 -15.44 -3.53
N LYS A 19 -11.28 -15.60 -3.17
CA LYS A 19 -10.77 -15.27 -1.82
C LYS A 19 -10.94 -13.80 -1.42
N ARG A 20 -11.09 -12.87 -2.37
CA ARG A 20 -11.39 -11.46 -2.05
C ARG A 20 -12.86 -11.28 -1.70
N VAL A 21 -13.75 -11.88 -2.49
CA VAL A 21 -15.20 -11.85 -2.25
C VAL A 21 -15.53 -12.54 -0.92
N GLU A 22 -14.98 -13.74 -0.69
CA GLU A 22 -15.13 -14.46 0.58
C GLU A 22 -14.68 -13.61 1.77
N ARG A 23 -13.52 -12.95 1.68
CA ARG A 23 -13.02 -12.07 2.74
C ARG A 23 -13.88 -10.82 2.96
N ALA A 24 -14.47 -10.27 1.90
CA ALA A 24 -15.34 -9.10 2.02
C ALA A 24 -16.66 -9.41 2.74
N GLN A 25 -17.07 -10.68 2.76
CA GLN A 25 -18.30 -11.15 3.42
C GLN A 25 -18.06 -11.63 4.86
N GLN A 26 -16.82 -11.60 5.36
CA GLN A 26 -16.50 -12.08 6.71
C GLN A 26 -17.06 -11.15 7.78
N LEU A 27 -17.64 -11.75 8.81
CA LEU A 27 -18.02 -11.04 10.03
C LEU A 27 -16.77 -10.63 10.84
N PRO A 28 -16.87 -9.59 11.70
CA PRO A 28 -15.75 -9.15 12.54
C PRO A 28 -15.08 -10.29 13.33
N GLU A 29 -15.86 -11.17 13.96
CA GLU A 29 -15.35 -12.32 14.73
C GLU A 29 -14.57 -13.32 13.85
N GLN A 30 -15.00 -13.51 12.61
CA GLN A 30 -14.29 -14.37 11.65
C GLN A 30 -12.98 -13.72 11.19
N ILE A 31 -12.97 -12.39 11.04
CA ILE A 31 -11.75 -11.62 10.71
C ILE A 31 -10.75 -11.73 11.86
N GLU A 32 -11.20 -11.58 13.11
CA GLU A 32 -10.38 -11.72 14.31
C GLU A 32 -9.79 -13.12 14.42
N THR A 33 -10.61 -14.15 14.28
CA THR A 33 -10.17 -15.56 14.30
C THR A 33 -9.11 -15.81 13.23
N ARG A 34 -9.36 -15.34 12.00
CA ARG A 34 -8.40 -15.47 10.88
C ARG A 34 -7.08 -14.73 11.18
N ASN A 35 -7.15 -13.52 11.75
CA ASN A 35 -5.99 -12.73 12.11
C ASN A 35 -5.19 -13.38 13.25
N ALA A 36 -5.86 -13.91 14.27
CA ALA A 36 -5.24 -14.65 15.37
C ALA A 36 -4.48 -15.88 14.85
N ALA A 37 -5.14 -16.70 14.02
CA ALA A 37 -4.51 -17.86 13.39
C ALA A 37 -3.31 -17.46 12.51
N GLN A 38 -3.38 -16.32 11.81
CA GLN A 38 -2.27 -15.81 11.01
C GLN A 38 -1.08 -15.36 11.88
N ARG A 39 -1.34 -14.71 13.02
CA ARG A 39 -0.30 -14.30 13.98
C ARG A 39 0.42 -15.51 14.55
N ILE A 40 -0.31 -16.55 14.96
CA ILE A 40 0.25 -17.81 15.48
C ILE A 40 1.18 -18.44 14.44
N ARG A 41 0.69 -18.70 13.22
CA ARG A 41 1.51 -19.28 12.14
C ARG A 41 2.77 -18.46 11.85
N THR A 42 2.65 -17.13 11.91
CA THR A 42 3.79 -16.23 11.67
C THR A 42 4.80 -16.31 12.81
N ALA A 43 4.35 -16.38 14.07
CA ALA A 43 5.21 -16.52 15.23
C ALA A 43 5.95 -17.87 15.21
N GLU A 44 5.24 -18.96 14.94
CA GLU A 44 5.84 -20.29 14.79
C GLU A 44 6.86 -20.35 13.65
N SER A 45 6.52 -19.77 12.49
CA SER A 45 7.46 -19.68 11.37
C SER A 45 8.72 -18.92 11.75
N ARG A 46 8.60 -17.82 12.49
CA ARG A 46 9.75 -17.02 12.95
C ARG A 46 10.59 -17.74 14.00
N ALA A 47 9.98 -18.52 14.88
CA ALA A 47 10.69 -19.30 15.88
C ALA A 47 11.56 -20.41 15.25
N ARG A 48 11.24 -20.83 14.02
CA ARG A 48 11.96 -21.85 13.26
C ARG A 48 12.92 -21.26 12.20
N GLU A 49 13.02 -19.93 12.09
CA GLU A 49 13.95 -19.28 11.15
C GLU A 49 15.41 -19.61 11.52
N SER A 50 16.24 -19.88 10.51
CA SER A 50 17.68 -19.85 10.70
C SER A 50 18.17 -18.41 10.91
N GLN A 51 19.41 -18.27 11.42
CA GLN A 51 20.02 -16.95 11.58
C GLN A 51 20.12 -16.20 10.23
N GLU A 52 20.51 -16.88 9.17
CA GLU A 52 20.58 -16.31 7.82
C GLU A 52 19.22 -15.82 7.32
N GLN A 53 18.17 -16.64 7.45
CA GLN A 53 16.80 -16.26 7.07
C GLN A 53 16.29 -15.06 7.86
N ARG A 54 16.63 -15.00 9.16
CA ARG A 54 16.31 -13.88 10.03
C ARG A 54 16.99 -12.60 9.56
N ASP A 55 18.27 -12.67 9.20
CA ASP A 55 19.05 -11.52 8.74
C ASP A 55 18.60 -11.03 7.36
N GLU A 56 18.30 -11.93 6.43
CA GLU A 56 17.68 -11.58 5.16
C GLU A 56 16.33 -10.88 5.35
N ARG A 57 15.46 -11.42 6.22
CA ARG A 57 14.17 -10.81 6.53
C ARG A 57 14.34 -9.42 7.12
N LEU A 58 15.35 -9.22 7.97
CA LEU A 58 15.68 -7.92 8.56
C LEU A 58 16.14 -6.92 7.49
N GLN A 59 17.05 -7.32 6.60
CA GLN A 59 17.52 -6.47 5.49
C GLN A 59 16.40 -6.07 4.54
N GLN A 60 15.51 -7.01 4.20
CA GLN A 60 14.33 -6.71 3.41
C GLN A 60 13.40 -5.72 4.11
N ASN A 61 13.21 -5.85 5.43
CA ASN A 61 12.36 -4.93 6.19
C ASN A 61 12.95 -3.50 6.22
N ILE A 62 14.25 -3.38 6.47
CA ILE A 62 14.97 -2.09 6.45
C ILE A 62 14.77 -1.40 5.09
N THR A 63 15.00 -2.14 4.01
CA THR A 63 14.87 -1.62 2.64
C THR A 63 13.44 -1.16 2.35
N ARG A 64 12.43 -1.99 2.66
CA ARG A 64 11.01 -1.64 2.46
C ARG A 64 10.62 -0.40 3.26
N THR A 65 11.02 -0.32 4.52
CA THR A 65 10.71 0.82 5.40
C THR A 65 11.36 2.10 4.89
N ARG A 66 12.62 2.03 4.45
CA ARG A 66 13.33 3.17 3.84
C ARG A 66 12.60 3.68 2.60
N VAL A 67 12.29 2.80 1.66
CA VAL A 67 11.59 3.17 0.42
C VAL A 67 10.21 3.77 0.70
N ALA A 68 9.45 3.18 1.63
CA ALA A 68 8.15 3.71 2.02
C ALA A 68 8.27 5.12 2.63
N ARG A 69 9.28 5.34 3.49
CA ARG A 69 9.55 6.65 4.09
C ARG A 69 9.92 7.70 3.04
N GLU A 70 10.82 7.37 2.13
CA GLU A 70 11.22 8.27 1.05
C GLU A 70 10.02 8.67 0.17
N ARG A 71 9.16 7.70 -0.18
CA ARG A 71 7.91 7.97 -0.90
C ARG A 71 6.98 8.89 -0.13
N ASN A 72 6.75 8.64 1.16
CA ASN A 72 5.92 9.50 2.00
C ASN A 72 6.46 10.93 2.12
N ILE A 73 7.77 11.09 2.23
CA ILE A 73 8.39 12.42 2.24
C ILE A 73 8.17 13.10 0.89
N ALA A 74 8.35 12.38 -0.22
CA ALA A 74 8.15 12.92 -1.55
C ALA A 74 6.69 13.35 -1.79
N THR A 75 5.70 12.56 -1.35
CA THR A 75 4.28 12.90 -1.49
C THR A 75 3.91 14.12 -0.67
N VAL A 76 4.33 14.20 0.59
CA VAL A 76 4.10 15.37 1.45
C VAL A 76 4.71 16.62 0.82
N ARG A 77 5.97 16.55 0.38
CA ARG A 77 6.64 17.68 -0.30
C ARG A 77 5.91 18.12 -1.57
N ALA A 78 5.36 17.18 -2.35
CA ALA A 78 4.59 17.51 -3.54
C ALA A 78 3.29 18.26 -3.20
N LEU A 79 2.58 17.79 -2.17
CA LEU A 79 1.36 18.45 -1.68
C LEU A 79 1.65 19.86 -1.17
N ASP A 80 2.73 20.05 -0.41
CA ASP A 80 3.11 21.36 0.09
C ASP A 80 3.45 22.33 -1.04
N ARG A 81 4.16 21.87 -2.09
CA ARG A 81 4.40 22.70 -3.28
C ARG A 81 3.10 23.09 -3.98
N GLN A 82 2.13 22.17 -4.09
CA GLN A 82 0.82 22.48 -4.66
C GLN A 82 0.07 23.51 -3.82
N ARG A 83 0.05 23.35 -2.50
CA ARG A 83 -0.54 24.32 -1.57
C ARG A 83 0.08 25.70 -1.74
N GLN A 84 1.41 25.80 -1.75
CA GLN A 84 2.12 27.07 -1.96
C GLN A 84 1.78 27.72 -3.31
N ARG A 85 1.64 26.93 -4.39
CA ARG A 85 1.22 27.45 -5.70
C ARG A 85 -0.18 28.07 -5.63
N ILE A 86 -1.13 27.37 -5.00
CA ILE A 86 -2.50 27.85 -4.82
C ILE A 86 -2.52 29.12 -3.95
N SER A 87 -1.82 29.12 -2.82
CA SER A 87 -1.73 30.31 -1.95
C SER A 87 -1.17 31.52 -2.70
N ARG A 88 -0.12 31.33 -3.50
CA ARG A 88 0.47 32.40 -4.33
C ARG A 88 -0.49 32.89 -5.42
N SER A 89 -1.21 32.00 -6.10
CA SER A 89 -2.19 32.41 -7.12
C SER A 89 -3.35 33.19 -6.50
N LEU A 90 -3.87 32.73 -5.36
CA LEU A 90 -4.92 33.44 -4.63
C LEU A 90 -4.45 34.83 -4.19
N THR A 91 -3.24 34.94 -3.65
CA THR A 91 -2.65 36.23 -3.24
C THR A 91 -2.55 37.20 -4.43
N ARG A 92 -2.17 36.72 -5.62
CA ARG A 92 -2.14 37.57 -6.83
C ARG A 92 -3.52 38.04 -7.24
N ILE A 93 -4.51 37.14 -7.27
CA ILE A 93 -5.90 37.46 -7.65
C ILE A 93 -6.48 38.50 -6.69
N ILE A 94 -6.30 38.31 -5.37
CA ILE A 94 -6.76 39.27 -4.37
C ILE A 94 -6.09 40.63 -4.59
N ARG A 95 -4.77 40.64 -4.79
CA ARG A 95 -4.02 41.88 -4.99
C ARG A 95 -4.41 42.61 -6.29
N SER A 96 -4.79 41.90 -7.34
CA SER A 96 -5.28 42.51 -8.59
C SER A 96 -6.74 42.97 -8.52
N ALA A 97 -7.52 42.48 -7.56
CA ALA A 97 -8.92 42.89 -7.37
C ALA A 97 -9.06 44.11 -6.43
N CYS A 98 -8.04 44.38 -5.60
CA CYS A 98 -8.00 45.54 -4.70
C CYS A 98 -7.35 46.80 -5.31
N PHE A 99 -6.97 46.75 -6.60
CA PHE A 99 -6.44 47.87 -7.39
C PHE A 99 -7.33 48.05 -8.62
#